data_AF-A0A6I4XA93-F1
#
_entry.id   AF-A0A6I4XA93-F1
#
_cell.length_a   1.000
_cell.length_b   1.000
_cell.length_c   1.000
_cell.angle_alpha   90.00
_cell.angle_beta   90.00
_cell.angle_gamma   90.00
#
_symmetry.space_group_name_H-M   'P 1'
#
loop_
_entity.id
_entity.type
_entity.pdbx_description
1 polymer ?
#
loop_
_entity_poly.entity_id
_entity_poly.type
_entity_poly.pdbx_seq_one_letter_code
_entity_poly.pdbx_strand_id
1 'polypeptide(L)'
;MPNNYIILLDHWLGTMTSLYHKKINPRDFSLQNGMDIEFVLKLFDLAVESNVLLPKIIVTNDEKVPFGTFYNIAEIPDYIEDFENNTEFKVKEHNLEIWYELIAVPKDEDVPENNFVNNNSKTNADRPTLDVLKKSGASTTMRKIGMKLKNWEK
;
A
#
# COMPACT_ATOMS: atom_id res chain seq x y z
N MET A 1 -13.90 8.92 -16.69
CA MET A 1 -13.36 9.56 -15.47
C MET A 1 -12.45 8.64 -14.64
N PRO A 2 -12.56 7.28 -14.65
CA PRO A 2 -11.59 6.40 -13.95
C PRO A 2 -10.19 6.30 -14.60
N ASN A 3 -10.11 6.36 -15.94
CA ASN A 3 -8.84 6.14 -16.65
C ASN A 3 -7.71 7.12 -16.31
N ASN A 4 -8.03 8.36 -15.93
CA ASN A 4 -6.99 9.37 -15.71
C ASN A 4 -6.11 9.07 -14.49
N TYR A 5 -6.67 8.43 -13.45
CA TYR A 5 -5.90 8.05 -12.26
C TYR A 5 -5.07 6.79 -12.47
N ILE A 6 -5.51 5.90 -13.36
CA ILE A 6 -4.74 4.71 -13.76
C ILE A 6 -3.52 5.16 -14.57
N ILE A 7 -3.70 6.04 -15.57
CA ILE A 7 -2.60 6.61 -16.35
C ILE A 7 -1.60 7.33 -15.45
N LEU A 8 -2.08 8.09 -14.46
CA LEU A 8 -1.23 8.76 -13.48
C LEU A 8 -0.41 7.76 -12.64
N LEU A 9 -1.03 6.68 -12.17
CA LEU A 9 -0.35 5.63 -11.43
C LEU A 9 0.67 4.91 -12.30
N ASP A 10 0.31 4.57 -13.54
CA ASP A 10 1.18 3.87 -14.49
C ASP A 10 2.42 4.70 -14.80
N HIS A 11 2.27 5.99 -15.05
CA HIS A 11 3.42 6.89 -15.24
C HIS A 11 4.27 7.02 -13.98
N TRP A 12 3.65 7.14 -12.79
CA TRP A 12 4.39 7.22 -11.53
C TRP A 12 5.21 5.95 -11.26
N LEU A 13 4.65 4.77 -11.58
CA LEU A 13 5.36 3.50 -11.47
C LEU A 13 6.41 3.32 -12.58
N GLY A 14 6.10 3.74 -13.80
CA GLY A 14 6.96 3.63 -14.98
C GLY A 14 8.24 4.47 -14.87
N THR A 15 8.14 5.64 -14.25
CA THR A 15 9.27 6.56 -14.03
C THR A 15 10.10 6.23 -12.78
N MET A 16 9.70 5.21 -12.01
CA MET A 16 10.35 4.88 -10.74
C MET A 16 11.68 4.13 -10.95
N THR A 17 12.77 4.62 -10.36
CA THR A 17 14.08 3.95 -10.40
C THR A 17 14.00 2.54 -9.80
N SER A 18 14.73 1.59 -10.40
CA SER A 18 14.81 0.19 -9.95
C SER A 18 15.17 0.00 -8.46
N LEU A 19 15.90 0.95 -7.87
CA LEU A 19 16.20 1.00 -6.43
C LEU A 19 14.96 1.04 -5.53
N TYR A 20 13.85 1.59 -6.03
CA TYR A 20 12.58 1.75 -5.30
C TYR A 20 11.54 0.70 -5.65
N HIS A 21 11.79 -0.18 -6.64
CA HIS A 21 10.82 -1.19 -7.07
C HIS A 21 10.37 -2.10 -5.94
N LYS A 22 11.18 -2.30 -4.90
CA LYS A 22 10.79 -3.11 -3.72
C LYS A 22 10.32 -2.28 -2.53
N LYS A 23 10.13 -0.97 -2.66
CA LYS A 23 9.90 -0.04 -1.53
C LYS A 23 8.77 0.94 -1.83
N ILE A 24 7.70 0.45 -2.46
CA ILE A 24 6.59 1.30 -2.89
C ILE A 24 5.60 1.44 -1.74
N ASN A 25 5.50 2.64 -1.20
CA ASN A 25 4.52 3.00 -0.18
C ASN A 25 3.37 3.80 -0.83
N PRO A 26 2.11 3.34 -0.78
CA PRO A 26 0.96 4.06 -1.34
C PRO A 26 0.80 5.47 -0.78
N ARG A 27 1.27 5.71 0.44
CA ARG A 27 1.24 7.04 1.07
C ARG A 27 2.03 8.07 0.28
N ASP A 28 3.13 7.67 -0.36
CA ASP A 28 3.96 8.60 -1.13
C ASP A 28 3.19 9.11 -2.35
N PHE A 29 2.49 8.20 -3.05
CA PHE A 29 1.62 8.55 -4.16
C PHE A 29 0.41 9.39 -3.71
N SER A 30 -0.19 9.06 -2.57
CA SER A 30 -1.27 9.82 -1.94
C SER A 30 -0.85 11.27 -1.65
N LEU A 31 0.29 11.47 -0.99
CA LEU A 31 0.82 12.80 -0.66
C LEU A 31 1.17 13.61 -1.91
N GLN A 32 1.84 12.99 -2.88
CA GLN A 32 2.27 13.66 -4.11
C GLN A 32 1.08 14.18 -4.93
N ASN A 33 -0.07 13.49 -4.88
CA ASN A 33 -1.22 13.80 -5.71
C ASN A 33 -2.44 14.31 -4.93
N GLY A 34 -2.30 14.59 -3.62
CA GLY A 34 -3.39 15.08 -2.77
C GLY A 34 -4.59 14.15 -2.71
N MET A 35 -4.36 12.84 -2.77
CA MET A 35 -5.42 11.81 -2.81
C MET A 35 -5.60 11.13 -1.47
N ASP A 36 -6.85 10.81 -1.13
CA ASP A 36 -7.16 10.01 0.06
C ASP A 36 -6.54 8.61 -0.03
N ILE A 37 -6.02 8.11 1.11
CA ILE A 37 -5.27 6.85 1.12
C ILE A 37 -6.15 5.63 0.82
N GLU A 38 -7.44 5.65 1.20
CA GLU A 38 -8.36 4.55 0.88
C GLU A 38 -8.59 4.50 -0.63
N PHE A 39 -8.74 5.65 -1.27
CA PHE A 39 -8.82 5.73 -2.73
C PHE A 39 -7.53 5.26 -3.41
N VAL A 40 -6.36 5.66 -2.90
CA VAL A 40 -5.08 5.20 -3.46
C VAL A 40 -4.92 3.68 -3.30
N LEU A 41 -5.32 3.10 -2.17
CA LEU A 41 -5.28 1.65 -2.00
C LEU A 41 -6.20 0.92 -2.98
N LYS A 42 -7.34 1.49 -3.36
CA LYS A 42 -8.18 0.95 -4.45
C LYS A 42 -7.47 1.01 -5.80
N LEU A 43 -6.76 2.09 -6.11
CA LEU A 43 -5.98 2.20 -7.36
C LEU A 43 -4.84 1.16 -7.39
N PHE A 44 -4.13 1.01 -6.28
CA PHE A 44 -3.09 0.00 -6.15
C PHE A 44 -3.67 -1.42 -6.24
N ASP A 45 -4.88 -1.65 -5.76
CA ASP A 45 -5.57 -2.94 -5.89
C ASP A 45 -5.75 -3.35 -7.37
N LEU A 46 -6.08 -2.40 -8.24
CA LEU A 46 -6.19 -2.63 -9.69
C LEU A 46 -4.83 -2.99 -10.31
N ALA A 47 -3.74 -2.35 -9.86
CA ALA A 47 -2.39 -2.68 -10.28
C ALA A 47 -1.95 -4.07 -9.77
N VAL A 48 -2.39 -4.47 -8.58
CA VAL A 48 -2.18 -5.82 -8.06
C VAL A 48 -2.97 -6.86 -8.87
N GLU A 49 -4.20 -6.55 -9.24
CA GLU A 49 -5.05 -7.39 -10.10
C GLU A 49 -4.43 -7.58 -11.49
N SER A 50 -3.84 -6.50 -12.02
CA SER A 50 -3.14 -6.48 -13.32
C SER A 50 -1.72 -7.07 -13.27
N ASN A 51 -1.29 -7.60 -12.12
CA ASN A 51 0.06 -8.13 -11.90
C ASN A 51 1.20 -7.14 -12.19
N VAL A 52 0.95 -5.85 -11.98
CA VAL A 52 1.97 -4.79 -11.97
C VAL A 52 2.62 -4.71 -10.59
N LEU A 53 1.79 -4.80 -9.54
CA LEU A 53 2.24 -4.75 -8.15
C LEU A 53 2.07 -6.09 -7.42
N LEU A 54 3.01 -6.37 -6.52
CA LEU A 54 2.94 -7.45 -5.53
C LEU A 54 2.83 -6.83 -4.13
N PRO A 55 1.74 -7.10 -3.38
CA PRO A 55 1.59 -6.56 -2.04
C PRO A 55 2.45 -7.34 -1.03
N LYS A 56 2.87 -6.64 0.02
CA LYS A 56 3.57 -7.17 1.19
C LYS A 56 3.21 -6.39 2.45
N ILE A 57 3.50 -6.99 3.60
CA ILE A 57 3.19 -6.44 4.91
C ILE A 57 4.50 -6.11 5.62
N ILE A 58 4.65 -4.86 6.05
CA ILE A 58 5.75 -4.41 6.89
C ILE A 58 5.22 -4.31 8.31
N VAL A 59 5.80 -5.09 9.22
CA VAL A 59 5.44 -5.02 10.64
C VAL A 59 6.28 -3.93 11.30
N THR A 60 5.62 -2.96 11.94
CA THR A 60 6.28 -1.85 12.63
C THR A 60 5.80 -1.71 14.07
N ASN A 61 6.67 -1.30 15.00
CA ASN A 61 6.21 -0.87 16.32
C ASN A 61 5.44 0.46 16.26
N ASP A 62 4.99 0.94 17.43
CA ASP A 62 4.25 2.21 17.55
C ASP A 62 5.12 3.43 17.18
N GLU A 63 6.44 3.30 17.27
CA GLU A 63 7.44 4.30 16.83
C GLU A 63 7.79 4.20 15.34
N LYS A 64 7.11 3.33 14.58
CA LYS A 64 7.26 3.15 13.13
C LYS A 64 8.58 2.49 12.71
N VAL A 65 9.29 1.86 13.62
CA VAL A 65 10.49 1.07 13.33
C VAL A 65 10.07 -0.27 12.71
N PRO A 66 10.60 -0.66 11.54
CA PRO A 66 10.26 -1.92 10.89
C PRO A 66 11.01 -3.11 11.50
N PHE A 67 10.29 -4.21 11.73
CA PHE A 67 10.82 -5.46 12.32
C PHE A 67 10.85 -6.61 11.31
N GLY A 68 9.97 -6.61 10.31
CA GLY A 68 9.89 -7.71 9.36
C GLY A 68 9.04 -7.38 8.15
N THR A 69 9.28 -8.14 7.08
CA THR A 69 8.50 -8.11 5.84
C THR A 69 7.90 -9.48 5.59
N PHE A 70 6.59 -9.53 5.37
CA PHE A 70 5.82 -10.75 5.17
C PHE A 70 4.98 -10.64 3.91
N TYR A 71 4.73 -11.76 3.24
CA TYR A 71 3.84 -11.80 2.08
C TYR A 71 2.49 -12.43 2.41
N ASN A 72 2.39 -13.10 3.56
CA ASN A 72 1.16 -13.69 4.05
C ASN A 72 0.92 -13.28 5.51
N ILE A 73 -0.30 -12.83 5.81
CA ILE A 73 -0.70 -12.43 7.16
C ILE A 73 -0.58 -13.56 8.18
N ALA A 74 -0.74 -14.83 7.76
CA ALA A 74 -0.63 -15.99 8.64
C ALA A 74 0.81 -16.29 9.10
N GLU A 75 1.81 -15.71 8.45
CA GLU A 75 3.24 -15.84 8.82
C GLU A 75 3.67 -14.80 9.85
N ILE A 76 2.84 -13.80 10.10
CA ILE A 76 3.15 -12.73 11.03
C ILE A 76 3.01 -13.26 12.45
N PRO A 77 4.05 -13.13 13.30
CA PRO A 77 3.95 -13.54 14.68
C PRO A 77 2.98 -12.63 15.43
N ASP A 78 2.17 -13.21 16.32
CA ASP A 78 1.25 -12.43 17.18
C ASP A 78 2.01 -11.51 18.15
N TYR A 79 3.29 -11.79 18.37
CA TYR A 79 4.16 -11.14 19.33
C TYR A 79 5.56 -10.95 18.79
N ILE A 80 6.14 -9.77 18.99
CA ILE A 80 7.52 -9.46 18.63
C ILE A 80 8.29 -9.18 19.90
N GLU A 81 9.39 -9.91 20.09
CA GLU A 81 10.40 -9.71 21.11
C GLU A 81 11.72 -9.36 20.41
N ASP A 82 12.21 -8.15 20.64
CA ASP A 82 13.51 -7.69 20.19
C ASP A 82 14.37 -7.33 21.41
N PHE A 83 15.25 -8.26 21.76
CA PHE A 83 16.18 -8.11 22.87
C PHE A 83 17.25 -7.04 22.63
N GLU A 84 17.61 -6.75 21.38
CA GLU A 84 18.63 -5.76 21.06
C GLU A 84 18.09 -4.33 21.27
N ASN A 85 16.82 -4.11 20.92
CA ASN A 85 16.16 -2.82 21.09
C ASN A 85 15.26 -2.74 22.34
N ASN A 86 15.34 -3.74 23.24
CA ASN A 86 14.52 -3.88 24.43
C ASN A 86 13.03 -3.58 24.17
N THR A 87 12.54 -4.06 23.03
CA THR A 87 11.19 -3.78 22.53
C THR A 87 10.40 -5.07 22.51
N GLU A 88 9.23 -5.02 23.10
CA GLU A 88 8.33 -6.15 23.21
C GLU A 88 6.90 -5.66 23.01
N PHE A 89 6.18 -6.22 22.04
CA PHE A 89 4.79 -5.82 21.81
C PHE A 89 3.96 -6.90 21.12
N LYS A 90 2.66 -6.89 21.43
CA LYS A 90 1.65 -7.65 20.72
C LYS A 90 1.29 -6.94 19.41
N VAL A 91 1.43 -7.64 18.30
CA VAL A 91 1.14 -7.11 16.97
C VAL A 91 -0.36 -6.85 16.82
N LYS A 92 -0.70 -5.62 16.43
CA LYS A 92 -2.07 -5.17 16.14
C LYS A 92 -2.16 -4.67 14.70
N GLU A 93 -3.37 -4.44 14.21
CA GLU A 93 -3.59 -4.05 12.80
C GLU A 93 -2.92 -2.73 12.41
N HIS A 94 -2.82 -1.78 13.34
CA HIS A 94 -2.11 -0.51 13.10
C HIS A 94 -0.59 -0.67 13.01
N ASN A 95 -0.05 -1.80 13.49
CA ASN A 95 1.36 -2.18 13.35
C ASN A 95 1.67 -2.83 12.00
N LEU A 96 0.65 -3.11 11.18
CA LEU A 96 0.79 -3.83 9.91
C LEU A 96 0.61 -2.84 8.76
N GLU A 97 1.70 -2.36 8.17
CA GLU A 97 1.66 -1.51 7.00
C GLU A 97 1.67 -2.30 5.69
N ILE A 98 0.90 -1.84 4.71
CA ILE A 98 0.81 -2.43 3.38
C ILE A 98 1.72 -1.66 2.43
N TRP A 99 2.69 -2.37 1.91
CA TRP A 99 3.66 -1.89 0.93
C TRP A 99 3.59 -2.77 -0.32
N TYR A 100 4.24 -2.33 -1.40
CA TYR A 100 4.17 -3.02 -2.67
C TYR A 100 5.57 -3.15 -3.30
N GLU A 101 5.69 -4.15 -4.15
CA GLU A 101 6.81 -4.32 -5.06
C GLU A 101 6.33 -4.21 -6.50
N LEU A 102 7.06 -3.47 -7.33
CA LEU A 102 6.85 -3.40 -8.77
C LEU A 102 7.45 -4.66 -9.41
N ILE A 103 6.58 -5.51 -9.95
CA ILE A 103 6.95 -6.78 -10.57
C ILE A 103 6.85 -6.74 -12.11
N ALA A 104 6.11 -5.77 -12.65
CA ALA A 104 6.10 -5.44 -14.06
C ALA A 104 6.01 -3.92 -14.20
N VAL A 105 6.87 -3.33 -15.03
CA VAL A 105 6.83 -1.88 -15.30
C VAL A 105 5.67 -1.62 -16.29
N PRO A 106 4.70 -0.75 -15.95
CA PRO A 106 3.68 -0.33 -16.91
C PRO A 106 4.32 0.26 -18.16
N LYS A 107 3.66 0.09 -19.30
CA LYS A 107 4.12 0.77 -20.52
C LYS A 107 3.84 2.26 -20.35
N ASP A 108 4.83 3.10 -20.64
CA ASP A 108 4.61 4.55 -20.71
C ASP A 108 3.54 4.82 -21.77
N GLU A 109 2.37 5.27 -21.31
CA GLU A 109 1.40 5.96 -22.14
C GLU A 109 1.56 7.46 -21.88
N ASP A 110 1.53 8.27 -22.95
CA ASP A 110 1.64 9.72 -22.85
C ASP A 110 0.62 10.24 -21.83
N VAL A 111 1.11 10.77 -20.71
CA VAL A 111 0.26 11.41 -19.70
C VAL A 111 -0.35 12.64 -20.37
N PRO A 112 -1.69 12.75 -20.47
CA PRO A 112 -2.30 13.97 -20.97
C PRO A 112 -1.82 15.13 -20.09
N GLU A 113 -1.41 16.25 -20.70
CA GLU A 113 -1.16 17.53 -20.01
C GLU A 113 -2.46 18.00 -19.35
N ASN A 114 -2.83 17.38 -18.24
CA ASN A 114 -3.92 17.82 -17.40
C ASN A 114 -3.29 18.31 -16.12
N ASN A 115 -3.67 19.54 -15.76
CA ASN A 115 -3.46 20.11 -14.44
C ASN A 115 -4.09 19.16 -13.42
N PHE A 116 -3.36 18.13 -12.98
CA PHE A 116 -3.71 17.34 -11.81
C PHE A 116 -3.83 18.34 -10.68
N VAL A 117 -5.08 18.68 -10.38
CA VAL A 117 -5.43 19.78 -9.52
C VAL A 117 -4.63 19.59 -8.24
N ASN A 118 -3.78 20.58 -7.91
CA ASN A 118 -3.28 20.81 -6.57
C ASN A 118 -4.49 21.03 -5.67
N ASN A 119 -5.18 19.95 -5.34
CA ASN A 119 -6.10 19.95 -4.24
C ASN A 119 -5.18 20.06 -3.03
N ASN A 120 -5.04 21.30 -2.54
CA ASN A 120 -4.58 21.64 -1.19
C ASN A 120 -5.53 21.06 -0.12
N SER A 121 -5.96 19.82 -0.31
CA SER A 121 -6.50 18.98 0.72
C SER A 121 -5.34 18.72 1.66
N LYS A 122 -5.35 19.38 2.82
CA LYS A 122 -4.60 18.94 4.00
C LYS A 122 -5.15 17.59 4.44
N THR A 123 -5.03 16.57 3.60
CA THR A 123 -5.23 15.20 4.01
C THR A 123 -3.94 14.81 4.70
N ASN A 124 -4.02 14.62 6.02
CA ASN A 124 -3.09 13.71 6.66
C ASN A 124 -3.26 12.39 5.89
N ALA A 125 -2.36 12.09 4.96
CA ALA A 125 -2.37 10.80 4.31
C ALA A 125 -2.11 9.77 5.41
N ASP A 126 -3.19 9.12 5.84
CA ASP A 126 -3.15 8.08 6.85
C ASP A 126 -2.17 6.99 6.39
N ARG A 127 -1.53 6.32 7.36
CA ARG A 127 -0.62 5.22 7.03
C ARG A 127 -1.44 4.12 6.34
N PRO A 128 -0.90 3.44 5.31
CA PRO A 128 -1.61 2.37 4.61
C PRO A 128 -1.61 1.10 5.48
N THR A 129 -2.23 1.15 6.66
CA THR A 129 -2.27 0.03 7.59
C THR A 129 -3.29 -1.01 7.14
N LEU A 130 -3.27 -2.18 7.77
CA LEU A 130 -4.25 -3.23 7.54
C LEU A 130 -5.69 -2.76 7.82
N ASP A 131 -5.90 -1.89 8.81
CA ASP A 131 -7.22 -1.30 9.10
C ASP A 131 -7.70 -0.39 7.94
N VAL A 132 -6.81 0.44 7.41
CA VAL A 132 -7.12 1.30 6.25
C VAL A 132 -7.34 0.48 4.98
N LEU A 133 -6.61 -0.62 4.79
CA LEU A 133 -6.83 -1.56 3.69
C LEU A 133 -8.22 -2.21 3.75
N LYS A 134 -8.70 -2.55 4.95
CA LYS A 134 -10.05 -3.09 5.12
C LYS A 134 -11.13 -2.07 4.77
N LYS A 135 -10.95 -0.82 5.20
CA LYS A 135 -11.89 0.28 4.90
C LYS A 135 -11.94 0.59 3.40
N SER A 136 -10.78 0.54 2.73
CA SER A 136 -10.70 0.76 1.29
C SER A 136 -11.39 -0.33 0.47
N GLY A 137 -11.52 -1.55 0.99
CA GLY A 137 -12.12 -2.66 0.24
C GLY A 137 -11.25 -3.15 -0.92
N ALA A 138 -9.93 -2.93 -0.86
CA ALA A 138 -8.93 -3.44 -1.81
C ALA A 138 -8.83 -4.99 -1.75
N SER A 139 -9.83 -5.65 -2.33
CA SER A 139 -10.09 -7.08 -2.16
C SER A 139 -9.02 -7.98 -2.78
N THR A 140 -8.40 -7.57 -3.88
CA THR A 140 -7.37 -8.37 -4.55
C THR A 140 -6.10 -8.42 -3.69
N THR A 141 -5.74 -7.29 -3.10
CA THR A 141 -4.61 -7.11 -2.19
C THR A 141 -4.84 -7.92 -0.94
N MET A 142 -6.01 -7.76 -0.29
CA MET A 142 -6.40 -8.57 0.88
C MET A 142 -6.26 -10.07 0.60
N ARG A 143 -6.76 -10.54 -0.55
CA ARG A 143 -6.65 -11.94 -0.96
C ARG A 143 -5.20 -12.37 -1.18
N LYS A 144 -4.37 -11.57 -1.88
CA LYS A 144 -2.96 -11.91 -2.16
C LYS A 144 -2.12 -12.01 -0.88
N ILE A 145 -2.42 -11.19 0.13
CA ILE A 145 -1.74 -11.26 1.43
C ILE A 145 -2.33 -12.33 2.38
N GLY A 146 -3.23 -13.19 1.89
CA GLY A 146 -3.78 -14.30 2.66
C GLY A 146 -4.90 -13.91 3.64
N MET A 147 -5.46 -12.70 3.55
CA MET A 147 -6.68 -12.40 4.30
C MET A 147 -7.83 -13.21 3.71
N LYS A 148 -8.38 -14.12 4.52
CA LYS A 148 -9.66 -14.74 4.18
C LYS A 148 -10.69 -13.61 4.17
N LEU A 149 -11.32 -13.38 3.02
CA LEU A 149 -12.62 -12.71 2.93
C LEU A 149 -13.59 -13.57 3.76
N LYS A 150 -13.57 -13.45 5.08
CA LYS A 150 -14.62 -14.02 5.91
C LYS A 150 -15.90 -13.37 5.43
N ASN A 151 -16.85 -14.18 4.97
CA ASN A 151 -18.21 -13.79 4.65
C ASN A 151 -18.66 -12.67 5.61
N TRP A 152 -18.70 -11.44 5.11
CA TRP A 152 -19.31 -10.32 5.81
C TRP A 152 -20.81 -10.39 5.53
N GLU A 153 -21.44 -11.42 6.11
CA GLU A 153 -22.88 -11.54 6.26
C GLU A 153 -23.22 -11.50 7.75
N LYS A 154 -23.46 -10.30 8.28
CA LYS A 154 -24.75 -9.78 8.75
C LYS A 154 -24.54 -8.63 9.74
#